data_AF-A0A354WN45-F1
#
_entry.id   AF-A0A354WN45-F1
#
_cell.length_a   1.000
_cell.length_b   1.000
_cell.length_c   1.000
_cell.angle_alpha   90.00
_cell.angle_beta   90.00
_cell.angle_gamma   90.00
#
_symmetry.space_group_name_H-M   'P 1'
#
loop_
_entity.id
_entity.type
_entity.pdbx_description
1 polymer ?
#
loop_
_entity_poly.entity_id
_entity_poly.type
_entity_poly.pdbx_seq_one_letter_code
_entity_poly.pdbx_strand_id
1 'polypeptide(L)' 'MERKYEPADFPYPLNEDMAAAYAAKEAYDLSPSDSNKYWSLKEALYQIRLTLKSLAITGYVTPMLCDEIEDYFWGFLL' A
#
# COMPACT_ATOMS: atom_id res chain seq x y z
N MET A 1 -5.49 0.65 -13.56
CA MET A 1 -4.13 0.87 -13.01
C MET A 1 -3.35 -0.42 -13.19
N GLU A 2 -2.13 -0.35 -13.72
CA GLU A 2 -1.25 -1.51 -13.78
C GLU A 2 -0.65 -1.76 -12.39
N ARG A 3 -0.82 -2.98 -11.87
CA ARG A 3 -0.34 -3.38 -10.54
C ARG A 3 1.10 -3.86 -10.67
N LYS A 4 2.03 -3.23 -9.95
CA LYS A 4 3.45 -3.67 -9.92
C LYS A 4 3.63 -4.88 -9.02
N TYR A 5 2.88 -4.92 -7.92
CA TYR A 5 2.95 -5.97 -6.91
C TYR A 5 1.60 -6.69 -6.83
N GLU A 6 1.62 -8.01 -7.01
CA GLU A 6 0.45 -8.85 -6.78
C GLU A 6 0.38 -9.21 -5.29
N PRO A 7 -0.71 -8.87 -4.57
CA PRO A 7 -0.79 -9.10 -3.13
C PRO A 7 -0.55 -10.55 -2.70
N ALA A 8 -0.91 -11.51 -3.56
CA ALA A 8 -0.73 -12.93 -3.28
C ALA A 8 0.74 -13.37 -3.14
N ASP A 9 1.69 -12.58 -3.63
CA ASP A 9 3.13 -12.85 -3.52
C ASP A 9 3.70 -12.45 -2.14
N PHE A 10 2.90 -11.83 -1.27
CA PHE A 10 3.32 -11.25 0.00
C PHE A 10 2.66 -11.96 1.20
N PRO A 11 3.32 -11.94 2.37
CA PRO A 11 2.78 -12.57 3.58
C PRO A 11 1.62 -11.76 4.15
N TYR A 12 0.82 -12.42 4.99
CA TYR A 12 -0.07 -11.71 5.91
C TYR A 12 0.74 -10.93 6.97
N PRO A 13 0.37 -9.68 7.31
CA PRO A 13 -0.80 -8.93 6.81
C PRO A 13 -0.56 -8.07 5.56
N LEU A 14 0.66 -8.05 5.02
CA LEU A 14 1.02 -7.16 3.91
C LEU A 14 0.18 -7.39 2.65
N ASN A 15 -0.18 -8.64 2.35
CA ASN A 15 -1.07 -8.95 1.24
C ASN A 15 -2.44 -8.24 1.37
N GLU A 16 -3.07 -8.28 2.54
CA GLU A 16 -4.36 -7.64 2.77
C GLU A 16 -4.24 -6.11 2.72
N ASP A 17 -3.17 -5.56 3.30
CA ASP A 17 -2.91 -4.12 3.26
C ASP A 17 -2.69 -3.62 1.82
N MET A 18 -1.95 -4.37 0.99
CA MET A 18 -1.77 -4.06 -0.43
C MET A 18 -3.10 -4.10 -1.19
N ALA A 19 -3.92 -5.13 -0.96
CA ALA A 19 -5.24 -5.23 -1.59
C ALA A 19 -6.15 -4.06 -1.18
N ALA A 20 -6.12 -3.67 0.09
CA ALA A 20 -6.87 -2.52 0.60
C ALA A 20 -6.40 -1.20 -0.03
N ALA A 21 -5.09 -0.99 -0.21
CA ALA A 21 -4.56 0.19 -0.87
C ALA A 21 -4.99 0.29 -2.35
N TYR A 22 -4.98 -0.82 -3.09
CA TYR A 22 -5.49 -0.84 -4.46
C TYR A 22 -6.99 -0.50 -4.51
N ALA A 23 -7.79 -1.10 -3.63
CA ALA A 23 -9.22 -0.81 -3.57
C ALA A 23 -9.50 0.67 -3.19
N ALA A 24 -8.75 1.23 -2.24
CA ALA A 24 -8.86 2.63 -1.86
C ALA A 24 -8.47 3.57 -3.00
N LYS A 25 -7.44 3.21 -3.78
CA LYS A 25 -7.02 3.98 -4.95
C LYS A 25 -8.06 3.94 -6.06
N GLU A 26 -8.60 2.77 -6.38
CA GLU A 26 -9.70 2.62 -7.34
C GLU A 26 -10.92 3.45 -6.92
N ALA A 27 -11.29 3.42 -5.63
CA ALA A 27 -12.40 4.21 -5.11
C ALA A 27 -12.15 5.73 -5.22
N TYR A 28 -10.94 6.19 -4.89
CA TYR A 28 -10.52 7.58 -5.01
C TYR A 28 -10.51 8.05 -6.47
N ASP A 29 -10.00 7.25 -7.39
CA ASP A 29 -9.96 7.57 -8.82
C ASP A 29 -11.35 7.75 -9.42
N LEU A 30 -12.35 7.04 -8.90
CA LEU A 30 -13.76 7.22 -9.28
C LEU A 30 -14.38 8.51 -8.72
N SER A 31 -13.81 9.12 -7.68
CA SER A 31 -14.32 10.38 -7.10
C SER A 31 -13.19 11.19 -6.45
N PRO A 32 -12.29 11.81 -7.24
CA PRO A 32 -11.06 12.43 -6.73
C PRO A 32 -11.30 13.72 -5.91
N SER A 33 -12.50 14.31 -6.01
CA SER A 33 -12.92 15.44 -5.20
C SER A 33 -13.48 15.03 -3.82
N ASP A 34 -13.64 13.73 -3.57
CA ASP A 34 -14.14 13.23 -2.28
C ASP A 34 -13.00 13.12 -1.27
N SER A 35 -12.96 14.09 -0.35
CA SER A 35 -11.97 14.15 0.72
C SER A 35 -11.93 12.91 1.61
N ASN A 36 -13.06 12.21 1.80
CA ASN A 36 -13.10 11.00 2.61
C ASN A 36 -12.35 9.86 1.92
N LYS A 37 -12.52 9.70 0.61
CA LYS A 37 -11.81 8.68 -0.16
C LYS A 37 -10.32 8.95 -0.22
N TYR A 38 -9.93 10.22 -0.34
CA TYR A 38 -8.53 10.61 -0.24
C TYR A 38 -7.93 10.27 1.14
N TRP A 39 -8.70 10.47 2.21
CA TRP A 39 -8.30 10.10 3.57
C TRP A 39 -8.16 8.58 3.72
N SER A 40 -9.14 7.80 3.25
CA SER A 40 -9.08 6.34 3.27
C SER A 40 -7.88 5.80 2.47
N LEU A 41 -7.54 6.42 1.34
CA LEU A 41 -6.33 6.08 0.59
C LEU A 41 -5.08 6.31 1.47
N LYS A 42 -4.94 7.49 2.09
CA LYS A 42 -3.81 7.77 3.00
C LYS A 42 -3.69 6.77 4.14
N GLU A 43 -4.81 6.38 4.75
CA GLU A 43 -4.81 5.38 5.82
C GLU A 43 -4.30 4.03 5.32
N ALA A 44 -4.78 3.56 4.17
CA ALA A 44 -4.34 2.29 3.58
C ALA A 44 -2.83 2.32 3.26
N LEU A 45 -2.32 3.41 2.69
CA LEU A 45 -0.88 3.57 2.43
C LEU A 45 -0.06 3.59 3.72
N TYR A 46 -0.60 4.22 4.78
CA TYR A 46 0.06 4.23 6.07
C TYR A 46 0.11 2.83 6.72
N GLN A 47 -0.93 2.01 6.57
CA GLN A 47 -0.92 0.63 7.07
C GLN A 47 0.16 -0.22 6.38
N ILE A 48 0.30 -0.12 5.05
CA ILE A 48 1.41 -0.78 4.32
C ILE A 48 2.76 -0.41 4.94
N ARG A 49 3.00 0.88 5.20
CA ARG A 49 4.24 1.35 5.83
C ARG A 49 4.46 0.74 7.22
N LEU A 50 3.42 0.65 8.04
CA LEU A 50 3.54 0.03 9.37
C LEU A 50 3.85 -1.46 9.27
N THR A 51 3.19 -2.17 8.37
CA THR A 51 3.40 -3.60 8.15
C THR A 51 4.78 -3.89 7.59
N LEU A 52 5.26 -3.10 6.62
CA LEU A 52 6.63 -3.23 6.10
C LEU A 52 7.68 -3.03 7.17
N LYS A 53 7.52 -2.03 8.05
CA LYS A 53 8.42 -1.84 9.21
C LYS A 53 8.42 -3.06 10.13
N SER A 54 7.26 -3.65 10.39
CA SER A 54 7.15 -4.87 11.20
C SER A 54 7.88 -6.05 10.55
N LEU A 55 7.68 -6.26 9.25
CA LEU A 55 8.28 -7.36 8.48
C LEU A 55 9.79 -7.18 8.25
N ALA A 56 10.27 -5.94 8.18
CA ALA A 56 11.70 -5.64 8.09
C ALA A 56 12.42 -6.02 9.40
N ILE A 57 11.81 -5.76 10.56
CA ILE A 57 12.37 -6.11 11.87
C ILE A 57 12.49 -7.64 12.02
N THR A 58 11.55 -8.41 11.48
CA THR A 58 11.56 -9.88 11.53
C THR A 58 12.41 -10.52 10.44
N GLY A 59 12.97 -9.72 9.52
CA GLY A 59 13.82 -10.19 8.42
C GLY A 59 13.06 -10.85 7.27
N TYR A 60 11.73 -10.73 7.22
CA TYR A 60 10.92 -11.31 6.15
C TYR A 60 11.04 -10.51 4.85
N VAL A 61 11.14 -9.19 4.96
CA VAL A 61 11.31 -8.28 3.82
C VAL A 61 12.66 -7.57 3.98
N THR A 62 13.42 -7.47 2.90
CA THR A 62 14.70 -6.75 2.92
C THR A 62 14.46 -5.23 2.96
N PRO A 63 15.38 -4.44 3.53
CA PRO A 63 15.24 -2.98 3.52
C PRO A 63 15.02 -2.39 2.12
N MET A 64 15.73 -2.93 1.12
CA MET A 64 15.60 -2.51 -0.28
C MET A 64 14.18 -2.76 -0.83
N LEU A 65 13.60 -3.93 -0.55
CA LEU A 65 12.24 -4.25 -0.97
C LEU A 65 11.20 -3.40 -0.22
N CYS A 66 11.44 -3.06 1.06
CA CYS A 66 10.59 -2.11 1.77
C CYS A 66 10.55 -0.75 1.09
N ASP A 67 11.71 -0.18 0.76
CA ASP A 67 11.80 1.12 0.09
C ASP A 67 11.09 1.09 -1.28
N GLU A 68 11.30 0.03 -2.08
CA GLU A 68 10.65 -0.13 -3.39
C GLU A 68 9.12 -0.29 -3.31
N ILE A 69 8.60 -0.90 -2.24
CA ILE A 69 7.15 -1.02 -2.02
C ILE A 69 6.60 0.31 -1.51
N GLU A 70 7.27 0.95 -0.55
CA GLU A 70 6.86 2.27 -0.03
C GLU A 70 6.79 3.29 -1.17
N ASP A 71 7.82 3.41 -2.01
CA ASP A 71 7.86 4.37 -3.12
C ASP A 71 6.72 4.16 -4.13
N TYR A 72 6.44 2.90 -4.49
CA TYR A 72 5.35 2.58 -5.42
C TYR A 72 3.98 3.00 -4.87
N PHE A 73 3.69 2.61 -3.62
CA PHE A 73 2.39 2.85 -3.01
C PHE A 73 2.20 4.34 -2.62
N TRP A 74 3.25 5.02 -2.14
CA TRP A 74 3.19 6.47 -1.90
C TRP A 74 3.00 7.27 -3.19
N GLY A 75 3.45 6.73 -4.33
CA GLY A 75 3.17 7.28 -5.66
C GLY A 75 1.67 7.41 -5.97
N PHE A 76 0.77 6.76 -5.24
CA PHE A 76 -0.67 6.90 -5.43
C PHE A 76 -1.23 8.26 -4.99
N LEU A 77 -0.46 9.04 -4.21
CA LEU A 77 -0.83 10.39 -3.77
C LEU A 77 -0.33 11.51 -4.70
N LEU A 78 0.44 11.16 -5.74
CA LEU A 78 0.95 12.08 -6.76
C LEU A 78 -0.01 12.14 -7.95
#